data_AF-A0A1V6IEK8-F1
#
_entry.id   AF-A0A1V6IEK8-F1
#
_cell.length_a   1.000
_cell.length_b   1.000
_cell.length_c   1.000
_cell.angle_alpha   90.00
_cell.angle_beta   90.00
_cell.angle_gamma   90.00
#
_symmetry.space_group_name_H-M   'P 1'
#
loop_
_entity.id
_entity.type
_entity.pdbx_description
1 polymer ?
#
loop_
_entity_poly.entity_id
_entity_poly.type
_entity_poly.pdbx_seq_one_letter_code
_entity_poly.pdbx_strand_id
1 'polypeptide(L)'
;MKPHKSRPYNPLIASTFYRAGYIESWGRGIEKIKESCEASKNPQPEYLIHHEDFMITFFAGKTTQTPTQTPTQTELSELVLAVIRKINRCRT
;
A
#
# COMPACT_ATOMS: atom_id res chain seq x y z
N MET A 1 -17.01 -17.80 -2.36
CA MET A 1 -16.53 -17.21 -3.63
C MET A 1 -16.53 -18.28 -4.73
N LYS A 2 -17.06 -17.96 -5.91
CA LYS A 2 -16.95 -18.85 -7.08
C LYS A 2 -15.58 -18.60 -7.74
N PRO A 3 -14.86 -19.65 -8.19
CA PRO A 3 -13.59 -19.47 -8.89
C PRO A 3 -13.82 -18.63 -10.15
N HIS A 4 -13.16 -17.48 -10.23
CA HIS A 4 -13.19 -16.63 -11.41
C HIS A 4 -12.40 -17.34 -12.52
N LYS A 5 -13.01 -17.51 -13.70
CA LYS A 5 -12.33 -18.12 -14.86
C LYS A 5 -11.35 -17.13 -15.49
N SER A 6 -10.34 -16.69 -14.75
CA SER A 6 -9.25 -15.89 -15.32
C SER A 6 -8.31 -16.82 -16.08
N ARG A 7 -8.30 -16.67 -17.41
CA ARG A 7 -7.41 -17.40 -18.31
C ARG A 7 -6.25 -16.48 -18.71
N PRO A 8 -4.98 -16.87 -18.46
CA PRO A 8 -3.86 -16.07 -18.89
C PRO A 8 -3.79 -16.03 -20.43
N TYR A 9 -3.59 -14.85 -21.00
CA TYR A 9 -3.49 -14.68 -22.46
C TYR A 9 -2.21 -15.33 -23.01
N ASN A 10 -1.10 -15.18 -22.28
CA ASN A 10 0.16 -15.87 -22.54
C ASN A 10 0.54 -16.77 -21.33
N PRO A 11 0.32 -18.09 -21.42
CA PRO A 11 0.64 -19.03 -20.33
C PRO A 11 2.12 -19.07 -19.94
N LEU A 12 3.05 -18.82 -20.87
CA LEU A 12 4.48 -18.85 -20.59
C LEU A 12 4.89 -17.69 -19.68
N ILE A 13 4.46 -16.48 -20.05
CA ILE A 13 4.69 -15.27 -19.25
C ILE A 13 4.05 -15.44 -17.86
N ALA A 14 2.77 -15.83 -17.84
CA ALA A 14 2.01 -16.09 -16.63
C ALA A 14 2.72 -17.09 -15.70
N SER A 15 3.16 -18.23 -16.22
CA SER A 15 3.85 -19.25 -15.43
C SER A 15 5.20 -18.76 -14.88
N THR A 16 5.92 -17.93 -15.64
CA THR A 16 7.19 -17.33 -15.21
C THR A 16 6.97 -16.40 -14.01
N PHE A 17 6.00 -15.48 -14.10
CA PHE A 17 5.67 -14.57 -12.99
C PHE A 17 5.10 -15.30 -11.76
N TYR A 18 4.33 -16.37 -11.97
CA TYR A 18 3.84 -17.23 -10.90
C TYR A 18 5.00 -17.93 -10.17
N ARG A 19 5.93 -18.54 -10.91
CA ARG A 19 7.11 -19.22 -10.34
C ARG A 19 8.07 -18.24 -9.66
N ALA A 20 8.15 -17.00 -10.15
CA ALA A 20 8.91 -15.93 -9.53
C ALA A 20 8.27 -15.36 -8.25
N GLY A 21 7.04 -15.78 -7.91
CA GLY A 21 6.32 -15.32 -6.72
C GLY A 21 5.69 -13.93 -6.84
N TYR A 22 5.69 -13.33 -8.04
CA TYR A 22 5.05 -12.03 -8.27
C TYR A 22 3.52 -12.14 -8.40
N ILE A 23 3.01 -13.31 -8.78
CA ILE A 23 1.57 -13.58 -8.89
C ILE A 23 1.25 -14.80 -8.03
N GLU A 24 0.36 -14.65 -7.05
CA GLU A 24 0.00 -15.73 -6.13
C GLU A 24 -1.01 -16.74 -6.72
N SER A 25 -1.96 -16.24 -7.52
CA SER A 25 -3.13 -17.02 -7.96
C SER A 25 -3.87 -16.33 -9.10
N TRP A 26 -4.41 -17.11 -10.03
CA TRP A 26 -5.23 -16.60 -11.13
C TRP A 26 -6.59 -16.11 -10.62
N GLY A 27 -6.99 -14.91 -11.05
CA GLY A 27 -8.35 -14.40 -10.86
C GLY A 27 -8.68 -13.82 -9.49
N ARG A 28 -7.71 -13.65 -8.59
CA ARG A 28 -7.91 -12.92 -7.32
C ARG A 28 -7.42 -11.47 -7.34
N GLY A 29 -6.73 -11.05 -8.41
CA GLY A 29 -6.12 -9.72 -8.48
C GLY A 29 -7.12 -8.56 -8.34
N ILE A 30 -8.21 -8.60 -9.12
CA ILE A 30 -9.24 -7.55 -9.11
C ILE A 30 -9.91 -7.42 -7.74
N GLU A 31 -10.19 -8.56 -7.09
CA GLU A 31 -10.82 -8.58 -5.77
C GLU A 31 -9.88 -8.03 -4.70
N LYS A 32 -8.61 -8.44 -4.71
CA LYS A 32 -7.58 -7.86 -3.81
C LYS A 32 -7.43 -6.36 -3.96
N ILE A 33 -7.48 -5.85 -5.20
CA ILE A 33 -7.43 -4.41 -5.46
C ILE A 33 -8.63 -3.73 -4.78
N LYS A 34 -9.84 -4.27 -4.98
CA LYS A 34 -11.07 -3.76 -4.38
C LYS A 34 -11.02 -3.74 -2.85
N GLU A 35 -10.62 -4.86 -2.26
CA GLU A 35 -10.47 -5.05 -0.81
C GLU A 35 -9.43 -4.08 -0.23
N SER A 36 -8.31 -3.86 -0.93
CA SER A 36 -7.28 -2.92 -0.50
C SER A 36 -7.76 -1.47 -0.53
N CYS A 37 -8.51 -1.08 -1.56
CA CYS A 37 -9.12 0.25 -1.63
C CYS A 37 -10.13 0.46 -0.49
N GLU A 38 -10.96 -0.55 -0.21
CA GLU A 38 -11.95 -0.53 0.87
C GLU A 38 -11.28 -0.45 2.25
N ALA A 39 -10.27 -1.29 2.52
CA ALA A 39 -9.51 -1.28 3.76
C ALA A 39 -8.80 0.07 4.00
N SER A 40 -8.37 0.72 2.91
CA SER A 40 -7.72 2.04 2.95
C SER A 40 -8.72 3.20 2.97
N LYS A 41 -10.03 2.94 2.94
CA LYS A 41 -11.10 3.96 2.83
C LYS A 41 -10.93 4.88 1.61
N ASN A 42 -10.31 4.37 0.55
CA ASN A 42 -10.16 5.07 -0.72
C ASN A 42 -11.38 4.79 -1.62
N PRO A 43 -11.67 5.68 -2.58
CA PRO A 43 -12.64 5.39 -3.63
C PRO A 43 -12.28 4.10 -4.35
N GLN A 44 -13.31 3.37 -4.79
CA GLN A 44 -13.13 2.18 -5.61
C GLN A 44 -12.47 2.57 -6.95
N PRO A 45 -11.58 1.73 -7.50
CA PRO A 45 -10.95 2.00 -8.78
C PRO A 45 -11.96 1.90 -9.92
N GLU A 46 -11.73 2.67 -10.97
CA GLU A 46 -12.49 2.58 -12.21
C GLU A 46 -11.78 1.62 -13.18
N TYR A 47 -12.56 0.74 -13.81
CA TYR A 47 -12.06 -0.26 -14.76
C TYR A 47 -12.60 0.06 -16.15
N LEU A 48 -11.70 0.34 -17.09
CA LEU A 48 -12.03 0.53 -18.50
C LEU A 48 -11.40 -0.61 -19.29
N ILE A 49 -12.25 -1.35 -20.00
CA ILE A 49 -11.83 -2.45 -20.86
C ILE A 49 -12.12 -2.01 -22.29
N HIS A 50 -11.07 -1.81 -23.09
CA HIS A 50 -11.21 -1.76 -24.54
C HIS A 50 -10.72 -3.07 -25.14
N HIS A 51 -10.82 -3.18 -26.47
CA HIS A 51 -10.46 -4.42 -27.17
C HIS A 51 -8.95 -4.73 -27.12
N GLU A 52 -8.11 -3.71 -26.97
CA GLU A 52 -6.65 -3.82 -27.03
C GLU A 52 -5.98 -3.56 -25.67
N ASP A 53 -6.59 -2.73 -24.83
CA ASP A 53 -6.05 -2.33 -23.54
C ASP A 53 -7.05 -2.47 -22.40
N PHE A 54 -6.47 -2.50 -21.19
CA PHE A 54 -7.17 -2.54 -19.94
C PHE A 54 -6.58 -1.48 -19.04
N MET A 55 -7.40 -0.50 -18.67
CA MET A 55 -6.98 0.62 -17.85
C MET A 55 -7.67 0.56 -16.49
N ILE A 56 -6.87 0.78 -15.45
CA ILE A 56 -7.35 0.89 -14.07
C ILE A 56 -6.97 2.27 -13.57
N THR A 57 -7.98 3.06 -13.17
CA THR A 57 -7.78 4.39 -12.60
C THR A 57 -7.97 4.33 -11.10
N PHE A 58 -6.92 4.71 -10.35
CA PHE A 58 -6.96 4.82 -8.90
C PHE A 58 -7.18 6.27 -8.50
N PHE A 59 -8.09 6.48 -7.56
CA PHE A 59 -8.34 7.80 -6.98
C PHE A 59 -7.74 7.85 -5.59
N ALA A 60 -6.95 8.89 -5.31
CA ALA A 60 -6.51 9.16 -3.95
C ALA A 60 -7.74 9.57 -3.12
N GLY A 61 -7.96 8.89 -1.99
CA GLY A 61 -8.93 9.36 -1.02
C GLY A 61 -8.53 10.74 -0.50
N LYS A 62 -9.53 11.54 -0.08
CA LYS A 62 -9.23 12.74 0.70
C LYS A 62 -8.54 12.26 1.97
N THR A 63 -7.25 12.57 2.11
CA THR A 63 -6.54 12.37 3.37
C THR A 63 -7.25 13.19 4.43
N THR A 64 -8.16 12.59 5.18
CA THR A 64 -8.26 12.96 6.59
C THR A 64 -6.96 12.45 7.17
N GLN A 65 -5.93 13.31 7.17
CA GLN A 65 -4.87 13.19 8.13
C GLN A 65 -5.56 13.25 9.49
N THR A 66 -6.02 12.11 10.01
CA THR A 66 -5.92 11.92 11.44
C THR A 66 -4.42 11.90 11.66
N PRO A 67 -3.82 12.91 12.30
CA PRO A 67 -2.42 12.81 12.66
C PRO A 67 -2.31 11.51 13.44
N THR A 68 -1.65 10.51 12.84
CA THR A 68 -1.16 9.38 13.58
C THR A 68 -0.38 10.01 14.72
N GLN A 69 -0.92 9.92 15.94
CA GLN A 69 -0.20 10.24 17.15
C GLN A 69 1.00 9.30 17.17
N THR A 70 2.07 9.75 16.55
CA THR A 70 3.42 9.46 16.99
C THR A 70 3.43 9.84 18.46
N PRO A 71 3.86 8.94 19.37
CA PRO A 71 3.83 9.24 20.81
C PRO A 71 4.42 10.62 21.04
N THR A 72 3.62 11.45 21.70
CA THR A 72 3.79 12.85 22.07
C THR A 72 5.19 13.40 21.80
N GLN A 73 5.35 14.19 20.73
CA GLN A 73 6.60 14.86 20.35
C GLN A 73 7.22 15.71 21.49
N THR A 74 6.46 16.01 22.53
CA THR A 74 6.90 16.74 23.72
C THR A 74 7.89 15.94 24.58
N GLU A 75 7.67 14.63 24.79
CA GLU A 75 8.50 13.83 25.70
C GLU A 75 9.89 13.51 25.12
N LEU A 76 9.95 13.18 23.82
CA LEU A 76 11.21 12.87 23.14
C LEU A 76 12.08 14.13 22.93
N SER A 77 11.46 15.29 22.71
CA SER A 77 12.20 16.55 22.58
C SER A 77 12.80 17.01 23.90
N GLU A 78 12.10 16.82 25.03
CA GLU A 78 12.65 17.08 26.36
C GLU A 78 13.81 16.15 26.69
N LEU A 79 13.70 14.84 26.39
CA LEU A 79 14.77 13.89 26.65
C LEU A 79 16.02 14.20 25.81
N VAL A 80 15.84 14.56 24.54
CA VAL A 80 16.95 14.95 23.65
C VAL A 80 17.62 16.23 24.14
N LEU A 81 16.86 17.25 24.53
CA LEU A 81 17.41 18.49 25.12
C LEU A 81 18.14 18.24 26.44
N ALA A 82 17.64 17.34 27.29
CA ALA A 82 18.29 16.96 28.53
C ALA A 82 19.65 16.27 28.28
N VAL A 83 19.73 15.38 27.29
CA VAL A 83 20.97 14.71 26.89
C VAL A 83 21.98 15.72 26.34
N ILE A 84 21.58 16.60 25.42
CA ILE A 84 22.46 17.64 24.84
C ILE A 84 23.00 18.57 25.94
N ARG A 85 22.15 19.01 26.87
CA ARG A 85 22.57 19.85 28.01
C ARG A 85 23.56 19.13 28.93
N LYS A 86 23.45 17.81 29.10
CA LYS A 86 24.37 17.03 29.96
C LYS A 86 25.73 16.84 29.29
N ILE A 87 25.75 16.55 27.99
CA ILE A 87 26.99 16.45 27.19
C ILE A 87 27.77 17.78 27.24
N ASN A 88 27.09 18.92 27.06
CA ASN A 88 27.74 20.23 27.08
C ASN A 88 28.25 20.64 28.47
N ARG A 89 27.67 20.09 29.56
CA ARG A 89 28.12 20.35 30.93
C ARG A 89 29.33 19.51 31.35
N CYS A 90 29.57 18.39 30.68
CA CYS A 90 30.74 17.53 30.90
C CYS A 90 31.95 17.93 30.03
N ARG A 91 31.82 18.98 29.19
CA ARG A 91 32.87 19.44 28.26
C ARG A 91 33.64 20.68 28.74
N THR A 92 33.29 21.21 29.92
CA THR A 92 34.06 22.18 30.71
C THR A 92 34.67 21.48 31.91
#